data_AF-A0A5K8A4Z9-F1
#
_entry.id   AF-A0A5K8A4Z9-F1
#
_cell.length_a   1.000
_cell.length_b   1.000
_cell.length_c   1.000
_cell.angle_alpha   90.00
_cell.angle_beta   90.00
_cell.angle_gamma   90.00
#
_symmetry.space_group_name_H-M   'P 1'
#
loop_
_entity.id
_entity.type
_entity.pdbx_description
1 polymer ?
#
loop_
_entity_poly.entity_id
_entity_poly.type
_entity_poly.pdbx_seq_one_letter_code
_entity_poly.pdbx_strand_id
1 'polypeptide(L)'
;MLHSIGTIEIKKYDDSITSGCTDVNDLLDTIKKEYANSLVIMGTEMGSRAAAKERLYHNAELSLSVLRLYTCALYRQAIQGVNIRLLDDCFTTYKPVTTFGWTEPGKSLSFTKHFGSIQNFKIDPNILNHLKNDLFFNKISTLIGKQDRNELEEAVVKSLHWIGEAQKDKSRSSAWIKLWSCLECFFTIGRKKISERNARGIAAILVFGGYRHEQYDDYNGLKKKIKEYYGLRSKIVHRAEYTHIGSIQLSELAYIVAWVIITMASLLDKGYQTLSKVREQSDRLDRISTRKAAAESN
;
A
#
# COMPACT_ATOMS: atom_id res chain seq x y z
N MET A 1 7.70 -18.38 -12.40
CA MET A 1 6.37 -18.54 -11.79
C MET A 1 5.69 -17.18 -11.88
N LEU A 2 4.63 -17.05 -12.69
CA LEU A 2 3.94 -15.79 -12.94
C LEU A 2 3.26 -15.30 -11.67
N HIS A 3 3.46 -14.03 -11.32
CA HIS A 3 2.82 -13.41 -10.17
C HIS A 3 2.01 -12.22 -10.67
N SER A 4 0.68 -12.39 -10.72
CA SER A 4 -0.24 -11.28 -10.94
C SER A 4 -0.51 -10.58 -9.61
N ILE A 5 -0.58 -9.25 -9.66
CA ILE A 5 -1.06 -8.40 -8.58
C ILE A 5 -2.23 -7.61 -9.16
N GLY A 6 -3.46 -7.97 -8.79
CA GLY A 6 -4.66 -7.41 -9.43
C GLY A 6 -4.76 -7.80 -10.90
N THR A 7 -5.00 -6.82 -11.77
CA THR A 7 -5.04 -6.98 -13.24
C THR A 7 -3.66 -6.94 -13.88
N ILE A 8 -2.61 -6.74 -13.08
CA ILE A 8 -1.26 -6.52 -13.55
C ILE A 8 -0.45 -7.81 -13.45
N GLU A 9 0.24 -8.16 -14.53
CA GLU A 9 1.15 -9.30 -14.63
C GLU A 9 2.60 -8.82 -14.48
N ILE A 10 3.36 -9.45 -13.59
CA ILE A 10 4.81 -9.23 -13.48
C ILE A 10 5.54 -10.46 -14.02
N LYS A 11 6.33 -10.28 -15.07
CA LYS A 11 7.13 -11.36 -15.69
C LYS A 11 8.46 -10.86 -16.23
N LYS A 12 9.37 -11.79 -16.52
CA LYS A 12 10.57 -11.47 -17.30
C LYS A 12 10.14 -11.10 -18.72
N TYR A 13 10.77 -10.09 -19.30
CA TYR A 13 10.57 -9.76 -20.70
C TYR A 13 10.90 -10.97 -21.60
N ASP A 14 10.06 -11.16 -22.62
CA ASP A 14 10.23 -12.15 -23.67
C ASP A 14 9.76 -11.54 -25.01
N ASP A 15 10.39 -11.94 -26.10
CA ASP A 15 10.09 -11.43 -27.45
C ASP A 15 8.64 -11.71 -27.89
N SER A 16 7.97 -12.71 -27.29
CA SER A 16 6.56 -12.98 -27.54
C SER A 16 5.65 -11.81 -27.14
N ILE A 17 6.09 -10.93 -26.22
CA ILE A 17 5.30 -9.80 -25.71
C ILE A 17 4.99 -8.80 -26.82
N THR A 18 5.95 -8.56 -27.71
CA THR A 18 5.83 -7.60 -28.82
C THR A 18 5.47 -8.28 -30.15
N SER A 19 5.17 -9.59 -30.11
CA SER A 19 4.86 -10.36 -31.32
C SER A 19 3.64 -9.80 -32.08
N GLY A 20 3.84 -9.53 -33.36
CA GLY A 20 2.82 -8.97 -34.25
C GLY A 20 2.52 -7.50 -34.02
N CYS A 21 3.33 -6.76 -33.26
CA CYS A 21 3.28 -5.30 -33.25
C CYS A 21 3.85 -4.74 -34.57
N THR A 22 3.23 -3.68 -35.08
CA THR A 22 3.71 -3.00 -36.28
C THR A 22 4.85 -2.07 -35.88
N ASP A 23 6.08 -2.44 -36.23
CA ASP A 23 7.27 -1.65 -35.88
C ASP A 23 7.55 -0.58 -36.93
N VAL A 24 6.92 0.58 -36.74
CA VAL A 24 7.03 1.69 -37.69
C VAL A 24 8.39 2.41 -37.56
N ASN A 25 9.18 2.18 -36.48
CA ASN A 25 10.34 3.00 -36.13
C ASN A 25 11.54 2.22 -35.57
N ASP A 26 11.70 0.93 -35.88
CA ASP A 26 12.79 0.07 -35.37
C ASP A 26 12.88 0.06 -33.82
N LEU A 27 11.72 0.18 -33.18
CA LEU A 27 11.59 0.25 -31.74
C LEU A 27 11.72 -1.13 -31.10
N LEU A 28 11.45 -2.21 -31.83
CA LEU A 28 11.54 -3.58 -31.31
C LEU A 28 12.96 -3.90 -30.87
N ASP A 29 13.97 -3.57 -31.68
CA ASP A 29 15.37 -3.82 -31.33
C ASP A 29 15.82 -3.01 -30.10
N THR A 30 15.33 -1.77 -29.99
CA THR A 30 15.55 -0.94 -28.80
C THR A 30 14.92 -1.55 -27.55
N ILE A 31 13.66 -2.01 -27.63
CA ILE A 31 12.96 -2.67 -26.52
C ILE A 31 13.70 -3.96 -26.13
N LYS A 32 14.06 -4.81 -27.09
CA LYS A 32 14.80 -6.05 -26.80
C LYS A 32 16.09 -5.76 -26.04
N LYS A 33 16.87 -4.79 -26.52
CA LYS A 33 18.14 -4.41 -25.89
C LYS A 33 17.95 -3.86 -24.47
N GLU A 34 16.94 -3.03 -24.25
CA GLU A 34 16.70 -2.41 -22.94
C GLU A 34 16.04 -3.36 -21.93
N TYR A 35 15.24 -4.33 -22.37
CA TYR A 35 14.42 -5.19 -21.49
C TYR A 35 14.84 -6.66 -21.39
N ALA A 36 15.78 -7.16 -22.20
CA ALA A 36 16.14 -8.59 -22.26
C ALA A 36 16.35 -9.28 -20.89
N ASN A 37 16.81 -8.54 -19.88
CA ASN A 37 17.04 -9.06 -18.53
C ASN A 37 16.20 -8.37 -17.44
N SER A 38 15.16 -7.65 -17.84
CA SER A 38 14.30 -6.86 -16.96
C SER A 38 13.02 -7.61 -16.63
N LEU A 39 12.47 -7.32 -15.44
CA LEU A 39 11.07 -7.62 -15.13
C LEU A 39 10.20 -6.51 -15.72
N VAL A 40 9.10 -6.90 -16.36
CA VAL A 40 8.11 -5.98 -16.90
C VAL A 40 6.81 -6.13 -16.13
N ILE A 41 6.15 -4.99 -15.96
CA ILE A 41 4.80 -4.87 -15.40
C ILE A 41 3.87 -4.67 -16.59
N MET A 42 2.95 -5.60 -16.80
CA MET A 42 2.04 -5.62 -17.94
C MET A 42 0.59 -5.55 -17.51
N GLY A 43 -0.24 -4.84 -18.27
CA GLY A 43 -1.68 -4.75 -18.04
C GLY A 43 -2.41 -4.28 -19.29
N THR A 44 -3.73 -4.32 -19.24
CA THR A 44 -4.60 -3.89 -20.35
C THR A 44 -5.79 -3.13 -19.79
N GLU A 45 -6.13 -2.01 -20.41
CA GLU A 45 -7.20 -1.12 -19.99
C GLU A 45 -8.01 -0.64 -21.19
N MET A 46 -9.30 -0.38 -20.98
CA MET A 46 -10.22 0.10 -22.02
C MET A 46 -10.58 1.58 -21.83
N GLY A 47 -10.74 2.30 -22.94
CA GLY A 47 -11.16 3.71 -22.97
C GLY A 47 -10.42 4.53 -24.01
N SER A 48 -10.53 5.85 -23.93
CA SER A 48 -9.65 6.73 -24.72
C SER A 48 -8.19 6.49 -24.35
N ARG A 49 -7.26 6.77 -25.26
CA ARG A 49 -5.81 6.56 -25.03
C ARG A 49 -5.34 7.19 -23.72
N ALA A 50 -5.78 8.42 -23.41
CA ALA A 50 -5.43 9.10 -22.18
C ALA A 50 -6.01 8.40 -20.93
N ALA A 51 -7.31 8.08 -20.96
CA ALA A 51 -7.98 7.45 -19.82
C ALA A 51 -7.49 6.02 -19.57
N ALA A 52 -7.26 5.22 -20.61
CA ALA A 52 -6.71 3.87 -20.50
C ALA A 52 -5.27 3.90 -19.95
N LYS A 53 -4.45 4.86 -20.43
CA LYS A 53 -3.10 5.09 -19.91
C LYS A 53 -3.13 5.42 -18.42
N GLU A 54 -3.92 6.41 -18.02
CA GLU A 54 -4.04 6.84 -16.61
C GLU A 54 -4.51 5.69 -15.70
N ARG A 55 -5.51 4.92 -16.12
CA ARG A 55 -5.98 3.73 -15.39
C ARG A 55 -4.89 2.66 -15.25
N LEU A 56 -4.12 2.41 -16.30
CA LEU A 56 -3.04 1.43 -16.28
C LEU A 56 -1.95 1.84 -15.27
N TYR A 57 -1.50 3.10 -15.32
CA TYR A 57 -0.50 3.61 -14.38
C TYR A 57 -1.03 3.59 -12.95
N HIS A 58 -2.29 3.97 -12.73
CA HIS A 58 -2.93 3.89 -11.42
C HIS A 58 -2.94 2.45 -10.87
N ASN A 59 -3.34 1.46 -11.68
CA ASN A 59 -3.40 0.06 -11.28
C ASN A 59 -2.00 -0.54 -11.07
N ALA A 60 -1.02 -0.16 -11.88
CA ALA A 60 0.38 -0.54 -11.68
C ALA A 60 0.94 0.05 -10.37
N GLU A 61 0.67 1.33 -10.08
CA GLU A 61 1.08 1.97 -8.82
C GLU A 61 0.40 1.33 -7.60
N LEU A 62 -0.88 1.00 -7.67
CA LEU A 62 -1.56 0.25 -6.61
C LEU A 62 -0.95 -1.14 -6.39
N SER A 63 -0.56 -1.82 -7.48
CA SER A 63 0.12 -3.11 -7.41
C SER A 63 1.47 -3.00 -6.70
N LEU A 64 2.25 -1.96 -7.01
CA LEU A 64 3.47 -1.66 -6.28
C LEU A 64 3.19 -1.28 -4.82
N SER A 65 2.07 -0.63 -4.53
CA SER A 65 1.66 -0.31 -3.16
C SER A 65 1.41 -1.54 -2.29
N VAL A 66 1.04 -2.68 -2.87
CA VAL A 66 0.98 -3.95 -2.14
C VAL A 66 2.38 -4.40 -1.73
N LEU A 67 3.37 -4.28 -2.61
CA LEU A 67 4.77 -4.58 -2.25
C LEU A 67 5.26 -3.62 -1.15
N ARG A 68 5.01 -2.33 -1.31
CA ARG A 68 5.31 -1.26 -0.33
C ARG A 68 4.73 -1.57 1.04
N LEU A 69 3.46 -1.97 1.09
CA LEU A 69 2.77 -2.42 2.31
C LEU A 69 3.57 -3.52 3.02
N TYR A 70 3.91 -4.60 2.31
CA TYR A 70 4.63 -5.71 2.92
C TYR A 70 6.06 -5.33 3.33
N THR A 71 6.73 -4.44 2.60
CA THR A 71 8.03 -3.94 3.06
C THR A 71 7.94 -3.21 4.39
N CYS A 72 6.89 -2.41 4.61
CA CYS A 72 6.66 -1.73 5.89
C CYS A 72 6.26 -2.71 7.01
N ALA A 73 5.56 -3.80 6.69
CA ALA A 73 5.20 -4.83 7.66
C ALA A 73 6.41 -5.66 8.11
N LEU A 74 7.33 -5.96 7.18
CA LEU A 74 8.50 -6.82 7.41
C LEU A 74 9.72 -6.07 7.93
N TYR A 75 9.94 -4.82 7.47
CA TYR A 75 11.12 -4.03 7.79
C TYR A 75 10.72 -2.67 8.33
N ARG A 76 11.02 -2.42 9.61
CA ARG A 76 10.62 -1.18 10.30
C ARG A 76 11.05 0.10 9.58
N GLN A 77 12.23 0.10 8.97
CA GLN A 77 12.78 1.29 8.31
C GLN A 77 12.37 1.40 6.84
N ALA A 78 11.54 0.51 6.30
CA ALA A 78 11.24 0.45 4.86
C ALA A 78 10.61 1.73 4.31
N ILE A 79 9.82 2.45 5.11
CA ILE A 79 9.16 3.69 4.68
C ILE A 79 10.16 4.76 4.18
N GLN A 80 11.40 4.71 4.66
CA GLN A 80 12.48 5.62 4.24
C GLN A 80 13.66 4.89 3.57
N GLY A 81 13.88 3.61 3.91
CA GLY A 81 15.03 2.83 3.48
C GLY A 81 14.78 1.93 2.27
N VAL A 82 13.53 1.81 1.81
CA VAL A 82 13.19 1.00 0.63
C VAL A 82 12.45 1.86 -0.38
N ASN A 83 12.90 1.81 -1.64
CA ASN A 83 12.33 2.59 -2.72
C ASN A 83 11.71 1.67 -3.78
N ILE A 84 10.37 1.55 -3.77
CA ILE A 84 9.60 0.85 -4.79
C ILE A 84 8.82 1.92 -5.56
N ARG A 85 9.06 2.07 -6.86
CA ARG A 85 8.43 3.09 -7.72
C ARG A 85 8.14 2.54 -9.10
N LEU A 86 7.02 2.96 -9.67
CA LEU A 86 6.83 2.91 -11.11
C LEU A 86 7.72 4.01 -11.71
N LEU A 87 8.35 3.69 -12.83
CA LEU A 87 9.31 4.57 -13.48
C LEU A 87 8.61 5.18 -14.71
N ASP A 88 7.73 6.14 -14.46
CA ASP A 88 6.81 6.72 -15.45
C ASP A 88 6.86 8.26 -15.57
N ASP A 89 7.68 8.92 -14.74
CA ASP A 89 7.92 10.36 -14.79
C ASP A 89 9.42 10.73 -14.90
N CYS A 90 9.68 11.97 -15.29
CA CYS A 90 11.03 12.52 -15.50
C CYS A 90 11.63 13.16 -14.24
N PHE A 91 10.95 13.08 -13.09
CA PHE A 91 11.37 13.85 -11.92
C PHE A 91 12.31 13.02 -11.06
N THR A 92 13.57 13.43 -11.12
CA THR A 92 14.76 12.86 -10.48
C THR A 92 15.30 11.65 -11.22
N THR A 93 16.55 11.71 -11.77
CA THR A 93 17.61 10.65 -11.76
C THR A 93 18.48 10.49 -13.05
N TYR A 94 19.34 9.44 -13.10
CA TYR A 94 20.60 9.32 -13.84
C TYR A 94 20.70 8.14 -14.85
N LYS A 95 19.67 7.30 -15.04
CA LYS A 95 19.68 6.21 -16.05
C LYS A 95 18.38 6.16 -16.87
N PRO A 96 18.42 5.93 -18.19
CA PRO A 96 17.21 5.79 -19.00
C PRO A 96 16.37 4.59 -18.54
N VAL A 97 15.06 4.79 -18.42
CA VAL A 97 14.03 3.77 -18.19
C VAL A 97 12.96 3.99 -19.23
N THR A 98 12.35 2.96 -19.77
CA THR A 98 11.39 3.16 -20.85
C THR A 98 10.03 2.59 -20.46
N THR A 99 8.99 2.87 -21.25
CA THR A 99 7.72 2.16 -21.21
C THR A 99 7.29 1.94 -22.66
N PHE A 100 6.72 0.77 -22.97
CA PHE A 100 6.16 0.50 -24.29
C PHE A 100 4.75 -0.09 -24.17
N GLY A 101 3.94 0.11 -25.20
CA GLY A 101 2.58 -0.41 -25.28
C GLY A 101 1.95 -0.19 -26.64
N TRP A 102 0.82 -0.81 -26.91
CA TRP A 102 0.11 -0.74 -28.20
C TRP A 102 -1.39 -0.58 -27.98
N THR A 103 -2.10 -0.09 -29.01
CA THR A 103 -3.56 0.04 -29.01
C THR A 103 -4.21 -1.02 -29.89
N GLU A 104 -5.39 -1.49 -29.49
CA GLU A 104 -6.25 -2.35 -30.32
C GLU A 104 -7.48 -1.56 -30.83
N PRO A 105 -7.95 -1.79 -32.08
CA PRO A 105 -7.37 -2.66 -33.11
C PRO A 105 -6.22 -1.96 -33.86
N GLY A 106 -5.12 -2.69 -34.14
CA GLY A 106 -4.07 -2.22 -35.06
C GLY A 106 -2.64 -2.29 -34.54
N LYS A 107 -2.43 -2.66 -33.26
CA LYS A 107 -1.14 -2.96 -32.66
C LYS A 107 -0.02 -1.93 -32.94
N SER A 108 -0.39 -0.66 -33.06
CA SER A 108 0.59 0.42 -33.27
C SER A 108 1.41 0.58 -32.01
N LEU A 109 2.72 0.33 -32.11
CA LEU A 109 3.63 0.42 -30.99
C LEU A 109 3.83 1.88 -30.56
N SER A 110 3.86 2.11 -29.26
CA SER A 110 4.24 3.36 -28.63
C SER A 110 5.33 3.10 -27.61
N PHE A 111 6.29 4.01 -27.55
CA PHE A 111 7.49 3.87 -26.74
C PHE A 111 7.81 5.23 -26.11
N THR A 112 7.99 5.26 -24.80
CA THR A 112 8.29 6.48 -24.03
C THR A 112 9.55 6.25 -23.22
N LYS A 113 10.51 7.19 -23.27
CA LYS A 113 11.71 7.17 -22.42
C LYS A 113 11.55 8.12 -21.23
N HIS A 114 12.01 7.67 -20.08
CA HIS A 114 12.06 8.29 -18.76
C HIS A 114 13.46 8.08 -18.16
N PHE A 115 13.74 8.61 -16.96
CA PHE A 115 15.02 8.39 -16.26
C PHE A 115 14.76 7.98 -14.79
N GLY A 116 15.43 6.93 -14.25
CA GLY A 116 15.13 6.30 -12.94
C GLY A 116 16.29 6.14 -11.89
N SER A 117 15.93 5.83 -10.61
CA SER A 117 16.82 5.67 -9.42
C SER A 117 16.98 4.23 -8.91
N ILE A 118 18.05 3.88 -8.16
CA ILE A 118 18.29 2.51 -7.64
C ILE A 118 18.56 2.44 -6.12
N GLN A 119 17.78 1.60 -5.42
CA GLN A 119 18.28 0.51 -4.56
C GLN A 119 17.42 -0.74 -4.84
N ASN A 120 18.04 -1.90 -5.07
CA ASN A 120 17.31 -3.13 -5.35
C ASN A 120 16.75 -3.74 -4.05
N PHE A 121 15.44 -3.97 -4.00
CA PHE A 121 14.82 -4.80 -2.96
C PHE A 121 14.78 -6.26 -3.43
N LYS A 122 15.55 -7.14 -2.80
CA LYS A 122 15.58 -8.56 -3.16
C LYS A 122 14.49 -9.30 -2.38
N ILE A 123 13.50 -9.83 -3.10
CA ILE A 123 12.49 -10.75 -2.54
C ILE A 123 13.08 -12.17 -2.62
N ASP A 124 13.30 -12.79 -1.47
CA ASP A 124 13.69 -14.21 -1.37
C ASP A 124 12.44 -15.12 -1.51
N PRO A 125 12.55 -16.31 -2.14
CA PRO A 125 11.43 -17.26 -2.22
C PRO A 125 10.75 -17.60 -0.88
N ASN A 126 11.49 -17.65 0.24
CA ASN A 126 10.90 -17.92 1.54
C ASN A 126 10.01 -16.77 2.01
N ILE A 127 10.46 -15.53 1.81
CA ILE A 127 9.65 -14.32 2.09
C ILE A 127 8.40 -14.37 1.24
N LEU A 128 8.50 -14.67 -0.06
CA LEU A 128 7.35 -14.72 -0.96
C LEU A 128 6.32 -15.79 -0.54
N ASN A 129 6.78 -16.97 -0.11
CA ASN A 129 5.88 -18.02 0.39
C ASN A 129 5.18 -17.58 1.68
N HIS A 130 5.91 -16.95 2.61
CA HIS A 130 5.32 -16.38 3.83
C HIS A 130 4.27 -15.30 3.52
N LEU A 131 4.56 -14.39 2.58
CA LEU A 131 3.60 -13.37 2.14
C LEU A 131 2.29 -14.01 1.62
N LYS A 132 2.41 -15.05 0.80
CA LYS A 132 1.27 -15.74 0.18
C LYS A 132 0.43 -16.52 1.16
N ASN A 133 1.07 -17.27 2.05
CA ASN A 133 0.39 -18.23 2.91
C ASN A 133 -0.11 -17.59 4.20
N ASP A 134 0.65 -16.63 4.76
CA ASP A 134 0.43 -16.18 6.13
C ASP A 134 -0.02 -14.72 6.23
N LEU A 135 0.21 -13.90 5.21
CA LEU A 135 -0.04 -12.46 5.27
C LEU A 135 -1.08 -11.95 4.27
N PHE A 136 -1.93 -12.82 3.71
CA PHE A 136 -3.05 -12.45 2.84
C PHE A 136 -2.63 -11.73 1.54
N PHE A 137 -1.40 -11.95 1.04
CA PHE A 137 -0.88 -11.33 -0.18
C PHE A 137 -1.82 -11.51 -1.38
N ASN A 138 -2.28 -12.73 -1.62
CA ASN A 138 -3.18 -13.01 -2.74
C ASN A 138 -4.52 -12.28 -2.56
N LYS A 139 -5.09 -12.27 -1.36
CA LYS A 139 -6.36 -11.60 -1.07
C LYS A 139 -6.24 -10.09 -1.34
N ILE A 140 -5.23 -9.43 -0.78
CA ILE A 140 -5.01 -7.99 -0.99
C ILE A 140 -4.77 -7.70 -2.47
N SER A 141 -3.97 -8.52 -3.15
CA SER A 141 -3.69 -8.37 -4.58
C SER A 141 -4.95 -8.44 -5.44
N THR A 142 -5.86 -9.39 -5.15
CA THR A 142 -7.11 -9.51 -5.92
C THR A 142 -8.04 -8.30 -5.81
N LEU A 143 -7.89 -7.47 -4.78
CA LEU A 143 -8.71 -6.27 -4.61
C LEU A 143 -8.40 -5.21 -5.67
N ILE A 144 -7.17 -5.13 -6.19
CA ILE A 144 -6.71 -4.06 -7.10
C ILE A 144 -7.49 -4.04 -8.43
N GLY A 145 -8.04 -5.17 -8.86
CA GLY A 145 -8.86 -5.26 -10.08
C GLY A 145 -10.37 -5.41 -9.87
N LYS A 146 -10.80 -5.61 -8.61
CA LYS A 146 -12.20 -5.93 -8.30
C LYS A 146 -13.12 -4.73 -8.55
N GLN A 147 -14.16 -4.89 -9.37
CA GLN A 147 -15.13 -3.84 -9.66
C GLN A 147 -16.15 -3.65 -8.53
N ASP A 148 -16.75 -4.74 -8.06
CA ASP A 148 -17.78 -4.72 -7.02
C ASP A 148 -17.17 -4.93 -5.64
N ARG A 149 -16.56 -3.86 -5.11
CA ARG A 149 -15.97 -3.86 -3.76
C ARG A 149 -17.02 -3.53 -2.72
N ASN A 150 -17.06 -4.30 -1.63
CA ASN A 150 -17.78 -3.91 -0.43
C ASN A 150 -17.08 -2.76 0.30
N GLU A 151 -17.72 -2.20 1.32
CA GLU A 151 -17.21 -1.02 2.05
C GLU A 151 -15.82 -1.26 2.66
N LEU A 152 -15.57 -2.44 3.24
CA LEU A 152 -14.28 -2.76 3.84
C LEU A 152 -13.19 -3.02 2.77
N GLU A 153 -13.54 -3.67 1.66
CA GLU A 153 -12.63 -3.85 0.52
C GLU A 153 -12.21 -2.51 -0.08
N GLU A 154 -13.16 -1.59 -0.23
CA GLU A 154 -12.91 -0.23 -0.73
C GLU A 154 -12.01 0.56 0.22
N ALA A 155 -12.22 0.42 1.54
CA ALA A 155 -11.34 1.03 2.54
C ALA A 155 -9.90 0.48 2.48
N VAL A 156 -9.74 -0.83 2.27
CA VAL A 156 -8.41 -1.45 2.07
C VAL A 156 -7.72 -0.88 0.83
N VAL A 157 -8.41 -0.78 -0.30
CA VAL A 157 -7.81 -0.24 -1.54
C VAL A 157 -7.45 1.24 -1.41
N LYS A 158 -8.31 2.05 -0.79
CA LYS A 158 -7.97 3.46 -0.48
C LYS A 158 -6.76 3.56 0.44
N SER A 159 -6.66 2.69 1.43
CA SER A 159 -5.51 2.65 2.33
C SER A 159 -4.22 2.22 1.61
N LEU A 160 -4.30 1.30 0.64
CA LEU A 160 -3.17 0.91 -0.22
C LEU A 160 -2.68 2.09 -1.07
N HIS A 161 -3.59 2.90 -1.62
CA HIS A 161 -3.21 4.11 -2.33
C HIS A 161 -2.38 5.03 -1.42
N TRP A 162 -2.89 5.35 -0.23
CA TRP A 162 -2.24 6.29 0.69
C TRP A 162 -0.89 5.81 1.23
N ILE A 163 -0.72 4.52 1.52
CA ILE A 163 0.59 4.01 1.98
C ILE A 163 1.63 4.07 0.86
N GLY A 164 1.21 3.81 -0.39
CA GLY A 164 2.05 3.99 -1.57
C GLY A 164 2.50 5.44 -1.74
N GLU A 165 1.57 6.38 -1.62
CA GLU A 165 1.86 7.81 -1.66
C GLU A 165 2.76 8.27 -0.52
N ALA A 166 2.64 7.66 0.67
CA ALA A 166 3.46 7.99 1.82
C ALA A 166 4.93 7.57 1.62
N GLN A 167 5.18 6.37 1.09
CA GLN A 167 6.54 5.87 0.87
C GLN A 167 7.28 6.61 -0.25
N LYS A 168 6.54 7.18 -1.21
CA LYS A 168 7.14 8.01 -2.27
C LYS A 168 7.51 9.41 -1.78
N ASP A 169 6.97 9.85 -0.63
CA ASP A 169 7.11 11.22 -0.16
C ASP A 169 8.44 11.47 0.55
N LYS A 170 9.14 12.53 0.14
CA LYS A 170 10.40 12.95 0.76
C LYS A 170 10.17 13.74 2.05
N SER A 171 9.02 14.40 2.17
CA SER A 171 8.64 15.16 3.36
C SER A 171 8.06 14.21 4.41
N ARG A 172 8.74 14.08 5.56
CA ARG A 172 8.28 13.24 6.68
C ARG A 172 6.89 13.63 7.15
N SER A 173 6.59 14.92 7.16
CA SER A 173 5.32 15.44 7.68
C SER A 173 4.19 15.22 6.69
N SER A 174 4.48 15.26 5.38
CA SER A 174 3.52 14.85 4.35
C SER A 174 3.29 13.33 4.36
N ALA A 175 4.36 12.54 4.45
CA ALA A 175 4.26 11.08 4.64
C ALA A 175 3.44 10.73 5.89
N TRP A 176 3.65 11.44 7.00
CA TRP A 176 2.89 11.28 8.24
C TRP A 176 1.39 11.51 8.05
N ILE A 177 1.01 12.58 7.34
CA ILE A 177 -0.41 12.85 7.02
C ILE A 177 -0.98 11.72 6.16
N LYS A 178 -0.27 11.28 5.12
CA LYS A 178 -0.71 10.20 4.22
C LYS A 178 -0.86 8.87 4.95
N LEU A 179 0.04 8.54 5.88
CA LEU A 179 -0.11 7.37 6.77
C LEU A 179 -1.36 7.48 7.66
N TRP A 180 -1.69 8.67 8.15
CA TRP A 180 -2.95 8.87 8.86
C TRP A 180 -4.17 8.76 7.95
N SER A 181 -4.09 9.23 6.70
CA SER A 181 -5.14 9.03 5.70
C SER A 181 -5.41 7.54 5.45
N CYS A 182 -4.40 6.67 5.55
CA CYS A 182 -4.58 5.21 5.53
C CYS A 182 -5.51 4.74 6.65
N LEU A 183 -5.18 5.09 7.90
CA LEU A 183 -5.94 4.67 9.09
C LEU A 183 -7.34 5.27 9.09
N GLU A 184 -7.47 6.51 8.63
CA GLU A 184 -8.74 7.23 8.55
C GLU A 184 -9.72 6.55 7.57
N CYS A 185 -9.23 5.81 6.57
CA CYS A 185 -10.08 5.02 5.67
C CYS A 185 -10.93 3.97 6.42
N PHE A 186 -10.45 3.44 7.55
CA PHE A 186 -11.15 2.42 8.32
C PHE A 186 -11.97 3.01 9.48
N PHE A 187 -11.43 4.02 10.15
CA PHE A 187 -11.92 4.43 11.47
C PHE A 187 -12.71 5.73 11.47
N THR A 188 -12.98 6.39 10.34
CA THR A 188 -13.63 7.72 10.34
C THR A 188 -15.16 7.77 10.34
N ILE A 189 -15.89 6.66 10.51
CA ILE A 189 -17.37 6.68 10.50
C ILE A 189 -17.97 7.53 11.65
N GLY A 190 -18.38 8.77 11.35
CA GLY A 190 -19.03 9.72 12.27
C GLY A 190 -18.19 10.96 12.64
N ARG A 191 -18.82 12.01 13.20
CA ARG A 191 -18.20 13.35 13.34
C ARG A 191 -17.62 13.71 14.71
N LYS A 192 -17.73 12.86 15.74
CA LYS A 192 -17.32 13.20 17.13
C LYS A 192 -16.21 12.27 17.64
N LYS A 193 -15.30 12.82 18.45
CA LYS A 193 -14.20 12.12 19.15
C LYS A 193 -13.31 11.27 18.22
N ILE A 194 -12.85 11.84 17.10
CA ILE A 194 -12.05 11.16 16.07
C ILE A 194 -10.78 10.54 16.67
N SER A 195 -10.04 11.28 17.49
CA SER A 195 -8.81 10.78 18.14
C SER A 195 -9.08 9.54 19.00
N GLU A 196 -10.12 9.57 19.85
CA GLU A 196 -10.49 8.42 20.69
C GLU A 196 -10.86 7.20 19.86
N ARG A 197 -11.68 7.42 18.82
CA ARG A 197 -12.18 6.35 17.97
C ARG A 197 -11.05 5.71 17.17
N ASN A 198 -10.15 6.51 16.60
CA ASN A 198 -8.98 6.00 15.89
C ASN A 198 -8.09 5.21 16.85
N ALA A 199 -7.77 5.78 18.01
CA ALA A 199 -6.92 5.12 19.01
C ALA A 199 -7.48 3.77 19.45
N ARG A 200 -8.79 3.72 19.74
CA ARG A 200 -9.50 2.49 20.08
C ARG A 200 -9.48 1.47 18.95
N GLY A 201 -9.88 1.89 17.74
CA GLY A 201 -9.99 0.99 16.60
C GLY A 201 -8.63 0.39 16.23
N ILE A 202 -7.60 1.21 16.14
CA ILE A 202 -6.24 0.77 15.80
C ILE A 202 -5.70 -0.17 16.90
N ALA A 203 -5.85 0.18 18.17
CA ALA A 203 -5.39 -0.67 19.27
C ALA A 203 -6.14 -2.02 19.27
N ALA A 204 -7.46 -2.02 19.12
CA ALA A 204 -8.24 -3.25 19.11
C ALA A 204 -7.85 -4.18 17.96
N ILE A 205 -7.59 -3.62 16.78
CA ILE A 205 -7.17 -4.36 15.60
C ILE A 205 -5.77 -4.96 15.79
N LEU A 206 -4.81 -4.19 16.31
CA LEU A 206 -3.44 -4.69 16.51
C LEU A 206 -3.32 -5.70 17.65
N VAL A 207 -4.07 -5.54 18.75
CA VAL A 207 -3.96 -6.44 19.91
C VAL A 207 -4.82 -7.70 19.74
N PHE A 208 -6.01 -7.57 19.16
CA PHE A 208 -7.00 -8.65 19.11
C PHE A 208 -7.31 -9.18 17.70
N GLY A 209 -6.72 -8.59 16.65
CA GLY A 209 -7.01 -8.94 15.26
C GLY A 209 -6.48 -10.29 14.78
N GLY A 210 -5.69 -10.98 15.61
CA GLY A 210 -5.18 -12.33 15.34
C GLY A 210 -3.68 -12.40 15.06
N TYR A 211 -2.98 -11.27 15.03
CA TYR A 211 -1.53 -11.21 14.95
C TYR A 211 -0.96 -10.73 16.27
N ARG A 212 0.00 -11.48 16.83
CA ARG A 212 0.69 -11.06 18.05
C ARG A 212 1.91 -10.25 17.69
N HIS A 213 1.91 -8.99 18.11
CA HIS A 213 3.07 -8.12 18.05
C HIS A 213 3.56 -7.93 19.48
N GLU A 214 4.73 -8.45 19.83
CA GLU A 214 5.28 -8.38 21.20
C GLU A 214 5.31 -6.95 21.76
N GLN A 215 5.53 -5.97 20.90
CA GLN A 215 5.56 -4.54 21.24
C GLN A 215 4.18 -3.89 21.51
N TYR A 216 3.08 -4.60 21.26
CA TYR A 216 1.71 -4.09 21.34
C TYR A 216 0.83 -4.96 22.24
N ASP A 217 1.42 -5.66 23.21
CA ASP A 217 0.70 -6.45 24.20
C ASP A 217 -0.07 -5.58 25.21
N ASP A 218 0.45 -4.38 25.54
CA ASP A 218 -0.24 -3.37 26.33
C ASP A 218 -1.24 -2.55 25.48
N TYR A 219 -2.50 -2.98 25.53
CA TYR A 219 -3.62 -2.29 24.89
C TYR A 219 -3.75 -0.81 25.30
N ASN A 220 -3.59 -0.48 26.59
CA ASN A 220 -3.81 0.88 27.09
C ASN A 220 -2.64 1.80 26.73
N GLY A 221 -1.41 1.30 26.86
CA GLY A 221 -0.20 1.99 26.39
C GLY A 221 -0.26 2.28 24.89
N LEU A 222 -0.65 1.29 24.08
CA LEU A 222 -0.85 1.48 22.65
C LEU A 222 -1.93 2.53 22.34
N LYS A 223 -3.09 2.47 23.01
CA LYS A 223 -4.16 3.46 22.83
C LYS A 223 -3.69 4.87 23.17
N LYS A 224 -2.91 5.05 24.25
CA LYS A 224 -2.31 6.35 24.62
C LYS A 224 -1.36 6.84 23.53
N LYS A 225 -0.45 5.98 23.06
CA LYS A 225 0.53 6.29 22.00
C LYS A 225 -0.15 6.72 20.70
N ILE A 226 -1.22 6.05 20.28
CA ILE A 226 -1.95 6.41 19.07
C ILE A 226 -2.61 7.79 19.20
N LYS A 227 -3.11 8.16 20.38
CA LYS A 227 -3.64 9.52 20.63
C LYS A 227 -2.55 10.59 20.51
N GLU A 228 -1.36 10.31 21.03
CA GLU A 228 -0.20 11.20 20.91
C GLU A 228 0.17 11.39 19.43
N TYR A 229 0.22 10.30 18.66
CA TYR A 229 0.50 10.34 17.22
C TYR A 229 -0.56 11.10 16.43
N TYR A 230 -1.83 10.95 16.80
CA TYR A 230 -2.92 11.72 16.20
C TYR A 230 -2.80 13.21 16.55
N GLY A 231 -2.38 13.53 17.77
CA GLY A 231 -2.05 14.90 18.19
C GLY A 231 -0.99 15.54 17.29
N LEU A 232 0.06 14.79 16.92
CA LEU A 232 1.07 15.26 15.97
C LEU A 232 0.47 15.53 14.59
N ARG A 233 -0.39 14.65 14.06
CA ARG A 233 -1.10 14.88 12.79
C ARG A 233 -1.96 16.15 12.85
N SER A 234 -2.69 16.34 13.94
CA SER A 234 -3.52 17.53 14.16
C SER A 234 -2.68 18.81 14.13
N LYS A 235 -1.50 18.81 14.77
CA LYS A 235 -0.57 19.94 14.79
C LYS A 235 -0.01 20.26 13.39
N ILE A 236 0.40 19.25 12.63
CA ILE A 236 0.91 19.46 11.26
C ILE A 236 -0.18 20.10 10.39
N VAL A 237 -1.40 19.54 10.41
CA VAL A 237 -2.48 20.00 9.53
C VAL A 237 -3.02 21.38 9.92
N HIS A 238 -3.20 21.65 11.22
CA HIS A 238 -3.85 22.89 11.67
C HIS A 238 -2.88 24.01 12.06
N ARG A 239 -1.62 23.70 12.31
CA ARG A 239 -0.63 24.68 12.82
C ARG A 239 0.66 24.72 12.00
N ALA A 240 0.78 23.89 10.96
CA ALA A 240 2.01 23.73 10.20
C ALA A 240 3.25 23.42 11.08
N GLU A 241 3.04 22.74 12.22
CA GLU A 241 4.14 22.30 13.11
C GLU A 241 4.71 20.97 12.59
N TYR A 242 5.70 21.04 11.68
CA TYR A 242 6.21 19.87 10.94
C TYR A 242 7.55 19.31 11.43
N THR A 243 8.24 19.97 12.36
CA THR A 243 9.60 19.59 12.81
C THR A 243 9.64 18.43 13.82
N HIS A 244 8.49 18.03 14.35
CA HIS A 244 8.40 17.08 15.47
C HIS A 244 8.38 15.60 15.04
N ILE A 245 8.37 15.28 13.73
CA ILE A 245 8.31 13.89 13.25
C ILE A 245 9.72 13.35 12.98
N GLY A 246 10.20 12.51 13.90
CA GLY A 246 11.44 11.75 13.73
C GLY A 246 11.28 10.57 12.78
N SER A 247 12.41 10.03 12.29
CA SER A 247 12.46 8.82 11.46
C SER A 247 11.89 7.59 12.17
N ILE A 248 12.18 7.46 13.48
CA ILE A 248 11.71 6.35 14.32
C ILE A 248 10.17 6.37 14.41
N GLN A 249 9.58 7.54 14.70
CA GLN A 249 8.13 7.68 14.79
C GLN A 249 7.47 7.37 13.44
N LEU A 250 8.01 7.90 12.34
CA LEU A 250 7.46 7.65 11.01
C LEU A 250 7.50 6.17 10.64
N SER A 251 8.63 5.52 10.90
CA SER A 251 8.85 4.07 10.72
C SER A 251 7.86 3.25 11.54
N GLU A 252 7.64 3.64 12.79
CA GLU A 252 6.69 2.97 13.66
C GLU A 252 5.24 3.16 13.20
N LEU A 253 4.84 4.38 12.81
CA LEU A 253 3.51 4.60 12.26
C LEU A 253 3.30 3.81 10.96
N ALA A 254 4.30 3.74 10.08
CA ALA A 254 4.23 2.94 8.85
C ALA A 254 4.04 1.45 9.15
N TYR A 255 4.73 0.92 10.17
CA TYR A 255 4.54 -0.45 10.64
C TYR A 255 3.12 -0.68 11.17
N ILE A 256 2.62 0.23 12.01
CA ILE A 256 1.23 0.20 12.54
C ILE A 256 0.23 0.17 11.38
N VAL A 257 0.37 1.08 10.42
CA VAL A 257 -0.50 1.16 9.24
C VAL A 257 -0.49 -0.13 8.46
N ALA A 258 0.70 -0.69 8.21
CA ALA A 258 0.83 -1.92 7.44
C ALA A 258 0.11 -3.09 8.09
N TRP A 259 0.29 -3.27 9.41
CA TRP A 259 -0.39 -4.34 10.15
C TRP A 259 -1.88 -4.12 10.32
N VAL A 260 -2.35 -2.86 10.43
CA VAL A 260 -3.78 -2.57 10.36
C VAL A 260 -4.36 -3.02 9.01
N ILE A 261 -3.73 -2.68 7.89
CA ILE A 261 -4.22 -3.07 6.55
C ILE A 261 -4.24 -4.60 6.40
N ILE A 262 -3.17 -5.29 6.78
CA ILE A 262 -3.09 -6.77 6.72
C ILE A 262 -4.16 -7.40 7.61
N THR A 263 -4.40 -6.85 8.80
CA THR A 263 -5.43 -7.34 9.70
C THR A 263 -6.84 -7.09 9.15
N MET A 264 -7.09 -5.94 8.52
CA MET A 264 -8.36 -5.68 7.83
C MET A 264 -8.61 -6.67 6.68
N ALA A 265 -7.56 -7.05 5.96
CA ALA A 265 -7.64 -8.11 4.95
C ALA A 265 -7.96 -9.49 5.56
N SER A 266 -7.41 -9.81 6.73
CA SER A 266 -7.79 -11.01 7.48
C SER A 266 -9.26 -10.98 7.93
N LEU A 267 -9.77 -9.82 8.34
CA LEU A 267 -11.20 -9.68 8.70
C LEU A 267 -12.11 -9.85 7.49
N LEU A 268 -11.71 -9.36 6.31
CA LEU A 268 -12.43 -9.65 5.06
C LEU A 268 -12.57 -11.16 4.82
N ASP A 269 -11.49 -11.91 5.06
CA ASP A 269 -11.48 -13.37 4.92
C ASP A 269 -12.41 -14.06 5.94
N LYS A 270 -12.53 -13.48 7.14
CA LYS A 270 -13.48 -13.89 8.20
C LYS A 270 -14.92 -13.42 7.97
N GLY A 271 -15.24 -12.83 6.82
CA GLY A 271 -16.61 -12.44 6.43
C GLY A 271 -17.05 -11.05 6.88
N TYR A 272 -16.15 -10.21 7.41
CA TYR A 272 -16.48 -8.80 7.64
C TYR A 272 -16.55 -8.07 6.30
N GLN A 273 -17.61 -7.30 6.06
CA GLN A 273 -17.82 -6.59 4.79
C GLN A 273 -18.06 -5.09 4.96
N THR A 274 -18.31 -4.64 6.19
CA THR A 274 -18.63 -3.24 6.50
C THR A 274 -17.76 -2.72 7.64
N LEU A 275 -17.41 -1.43 7.55
CA LEU A 275 -16.62 -0.76 8.57
C LEU A 275 -17.41 -0.65 9.89
N SER A 276 -18.75 -0.61 9.82
CA SER A 276 -19.63 -0.63 10.99
C SER A 276 -19.46 -1.91 11.83
N LYS A 277 -19.39 -3.09 11.21
CA LYS A 277 -19.18 -4.36 11.92
C LYS A 277 -17.80 -4.43 12.58
N VAL A 278 -16.76 -3.94 11.90
CA VAL A 278 -15.40 -3.86 12.47
C VAL A 278 -15.39 -2.92 13.68
N ARG A 279 -16.08 -1.78 13.57
CA ARG A 279 -16.23 -0.82 14.67
C ARG A 279 -16.96 -1.42 15.86
N GLU A 280 -18.07 -2.12 15.64
CA GLU A 280 -18.82 -2.77 16.72
C GLU A 280 -17.92 -3.70 17.55
N GLN A 281 -17.10 -4.51 16.89
CA GLN A 281 -16.16 -5.39 17.58
C GLN A 281 -15.05 -4.62 18.30
N SER A 282 -14.51 -3.57 17.69
CA SER A 282 -13.52 -2.70 18.33
C SER A 282 -14.08 -2.05 19.60
N ASP A 283 -15.34 -1.58 19.55
CA ASP A 283 -16.04 -0.95 20.67
C ASP A 283 -16.32 -1.97 21.79
N ARG A 284 -16.68 -3.20 21.43
CA ARG A 284 -16.87 -4.30 22.39
C ARG A 284 -15.57 -4.65 23.10
N LEU A 285 -14.47 -4.81 22.36
CA LEU A 285 -13.16 -5.18 22.91
C LEU A 285 -12.60 -4.10 23.84
N ASP A 286 -12.73 -2.82 23.47
CA ASP A 286 -12.31 -1.71 24.32
C ASP A 286 -13.02 -1.69 25.69
N ARG A 287 -14.33 -1.98 25.70
CA ARG A 287 -15.10 -2.08 26.95
C ARG A 287 -14.60 -3.21 27.84
N ILE A 288 -14.27 -4.36 27.24
CA ILE A 288 -13.75 -5.52 27.98
C ILE A 288 -12.38 -5.19 28.57
N SER A 289 -11.46 -4.64 27.77
CA SER A 289 -10.11 -4.27 28.22
C SER A 289 -10.13 -3.21 29.32
N THR A 290 -11.01 -2.21 29.18
CA THR A 290 -11.14 -1.14 30.19
C THR A 290 -11.69 -1.69 31.51
N ARG A 291 -12.66 -2.62 31.46
CA ARG A 291 -13.19 -3.27 32.68
C ARG A 291 -12.14 -4.14 33.36
N LYS A 292 -11.36 -4.90 32.59
CA LYS A 292 -10.28 -5.74 33.13
C LYS A 292 -9.24 -4.90 33.87
N ALA A 293 -8.77 -3.81 33.26
CA ALA A 293 -7.82 -2.89 33.90
C ALA A 293 -8.36 -2.25 35.19
N ALA A 294 -9.66 -1.90 35.22
CA ALA A 294 -10.30 -1.36 36.42
C ALA A 294 -10.42 -2.40 37.55
N ALA A 295 -10.63 -3.68 37.21
CA ALA A 295 -10.68 -4.76 38.19
C ALA A 295 -9.29 -5.11 38.76
N GLU A 296 -8.21 -4.97 37.98
CA GLU A 296 -6.83 -5.22 38.42
C GLU A 296 -6.23 -4.06 39.25
N SER A 297 -6.89 -2.90 39.27
CA SER A 297 -6.46 -1.71 40.01
C SER A 297 -7.14 -1.53 41.38
N ASN A 298 -8.07 -2.42 41.73
CA ASN A 298 -8.80 -2.46 43.02
C ASN A 298 -8.34 -3.66 43.85
#